data_AF-A0A350CGU6-F1
#
_entry.id   AF-A0A350CGU6-F1
#
_cell.length_a   1.000
_cell.length_b   1.000
_cell.length_c   1.000
_cell.angle_alpha   90.00
_cell.angle_beta   90.00
_cell.angle_gamma   90.00
#
_symmetry.space_group_name_H-M   'P 1'
#
loop_
_entity.id
_entity.type
_entity.pdbx_description
1 polymer ?
#
loop_
_entity_poly.entity_id
_entity_poly.type
_entity_poly.pdbx_seq_one_letter_code
_entity_poly.pdbx_strand_id
1 'polypeptide(L)'
;MQRSRLSRDFSGRVEIGYQRRGDAFRRTVWFVSLLASAAAMAWLAWNARWGSPEIYQAGALSRPHQMFSGRCEVCHEPFEGPLERLAAFASDAPHSRARNVKCQQCHSGAGHFFNSTGGETWSQRATASHLIEESQSCGSCHREHAGAEDLQKIASQSCVSCHQNLIAWSADHSELSSVSVQNSGNTAITSFDSHPEFAIHQLLADDKFEATISRSHPARELLENFLRTGDADSRWQDRSRFRFSHNTHLNLPESALPKALQGQWQHDCSSCHELDPQRQYYLPVNYERHCSSCHPLVFDPALVSTSDNTIRSILPTDGDSAQPAVVPHQSPQQVRAFLLSVYLQQLARPPLESKPDNPLPRPGRPLPGTDPQAAPDAPPPLDPVAASAAARQTAQAEQFARSAQFTPAAADEPQGYFQSLQWLRKSGGCGYCHETADAQHNGSIENITVEDLRKPPTWTITPPRIPDRWLVHSVFSHDAHRMTGCRECHQLPAPGSARDNLKQGPGSSVGDVLLPGIATCRRCHTSQLQGSSAGSGAGTQCVECHIYHQRQFEQSSPRTLDQILNFSDETPSE
;
A
#
# COMPACT_ATOMS: atom_id res chain seq x y z
N MET A 1 51.52 -82.16 17.28
CA MET A 1 51.60 -82.79 15.94
C MET A 1 50.31 -83.54 15.66
N GLN A 2 49.46 -83.06 14.75
CA GLN A 2 48.53 -83.92 14.01
C GLN A 2 48.01 -83.21 12.74
N ARG A 3 48.61 -83.65 11.63
CA ARG A 3 48.15 -83.78 10.24
C ARG A 3 47.27 -82.68 9.61
N SER A 4 47.91 -81.96 8.68
CA SER A 4 47.32 -81.22 7.57
C SER A 4 46.37 -82.11 6.74
N ARG A 5 45.17 -81.60 6.44
CA ARG A 5 44.25 -82.21 5.48
C ARG A 5 44.68 -81.78 4.07
N LEU A 6 45.00 -82.76 3.22
CA LEU A 6 45.37 -82.59 1.82
C LEU A 6 44.17 -82.11 0.99
N SER A 7 44.42 -81.21 0.03
CA SER A 7 43.43 -80.66 -0.91
C SER A 7 42.77 -81.68 -1.86
N ARG A 8 43.12 -82.97 -1.75
CA ARG A 8 42.67 -84.05 -2.65
C ARG A 8 41.33 -84.69 -2.28
N ASP A 9 40.73 -84.37 -1.14
CA ASP A 9 39.41 -84.92 -0.75
C ASP A 9 38.21 -84.11 -1.27
N PHE A 10 38.44 -82.95 -1.91
CA PHE A 10 37.36 -82.12 -2.46
C PHE A 10 37.00 -82.40 -3.92
N SER A 11 37.78 -83.20 -4.65
CA SER A 11 37.59 -83.40 -6.10
C SER A 11 36.64 -84.55 -6.48
N GLY A 12 36.11 -85.31 -5.52
CA GLY A 12 35.20 -86.44 -5.77
C GLY A 12 33.70 -86.11 -5.80
N ARG A 13 33.30 -84.86 -5.55
CA ARG A 13 31.87 -84.47 -5.42
C ARG A 13 31.33 -83.53 -6.50
N VAL A 14 32.13 -83.25 -7.53
CA VAL A 14 31.68 -82.42 -8.65
C VAL A 14 31.43 -83.32 -9.86
N GLU A 15 30.15 -83.57 -10.15
CA GLU A 15 29.70 -84.36 -11.30
C GLU A 15 30.08 -83.62 -12.61
N ILE A 16 31.16 -84.06 -13.28
CA ILE A 16 31.76 -83.41 -14.48
C ILE A 16 30.81 -83.47 -15.72
N GLY A 17 29.59 -83.98 -15.55
CA GLY A 17 28.55 -84.07 -16.59
C GLY A 17 27.37 -83.08 -16.46
N TYR A 18 27.30 -82.25 -15.41
CA TYR A 18 26.15 -81.34 -15.18
C TYR A 18 25.88 -80.41 -16.38
N GLN A 19 26.94 -79.96 -17.07
CA GLN A 19 26.84 -79.07 -18.23
C GLN A 19 26.21 -79.72 -19.48
N ARG A 20 26.02 -81.05 -19.51
CA ARG A 20 25.46 -81.78 -20.67
C ARG A 20 24.01 -82.25 -20.50
N ARG A 21 23.38 -82.07 -19.32
CA ARG A 21 21.92 -82.30 -19.19
C ARG A 21 21.20 -81.05 -19.69
N GLY A 22 20.65 -81.12 -20.89
CA GLY A 22 19.91 -80.03 -21.52
C GLY A 22 18.69 -79.59 -20.72
N ASP A 23 18.91 -78.61 -19.85
CA ASP A 23 18.11 -77.40 -19.65
C ASP A 23 16.59 -77.49 -19.53
N ALA A 24 16.00 -78.63 -19.14
CA ALA A 24 14.56 -78.75 -18.93
C ALA A 24 14.06 -77.68 -17.93
N PHE A 25 14.80 -77.46 -16.84
CA PHE A 25 14.47 -76.42 -15.87
C PHE A 25 14.58 -75.00 -16.45
N ARG A 26 15.69 -74.63 -17.14
CA ARG A 26 15.80 -73.28 -17.72
C ARG A 26 14.84 -73.06 -18.89
N ARG A 27 14.52 -74.09 -19.68
CA ARG A 27 13.49 -74.01 -20.73
C ARG A 27 12.12 -73.78 -20.13
N THR A 28 11.78 -74.49 -19.04
CA THR A 28 10.53 -74.25 -18.31
C THR A 28 10.50 -72.84 -17.72
N VAL A 29 11.58 -72.38 -17.08
CA VAL A 29 11.68 -71.01 -16.57
C VAL A 29 11.53 -69.99 -17.71
N TRP A 30 12.20 -70.18 -18.84
CA TRP A 30 12.05 -69.31 -20.02
C TRP A 30 10.63 -69.31 -20.55
N PHE A 31 9.99 -70.47 -20.67
CA PHE A 31 8.64 -70.58 -21.20
C PHE A 31 7.60 -69.97 -20.25
N VAL A 32 7.77 -70.16 -18.94
CA VAL A 32 6.93 -69.52 -17.91
C VAL A 32 7.13 -68.01 -17.91
N SER A 33 8.38 -67.51 -18.01
CA SER A 33 8.65 -66.08 -18.14
C SER A 33 8.01 -65.50 -19.39
N LEU A 34 8.08 -66.20 -20.52
CA LEU A 34 7.50 -65.75 -21.79
C LEU A 34 5.97 -65.74 -21.74
N LEU A 35 5.35 -66.74 -21.13
CA LEU A 35 3.90 -66.77 -20.86
C LEU A 35 3.49 -65.66 -19.89
N ALA A 36 4.25 -65.41 -18.83
CA ALA A 36 3.97 -64.33 -17.88
C ALA A 36 4.08 -62.96 -18.55
N SER A 37 5.11 -62.73 -19.38
CA SER A 37 5.24 -61.51 -20.18
C SER A 37 4.10 -61.37 -21.19
N ALA A 38 3.71 -62.44 -21.89
CA ALA A 38 2.59 -62.42 -22.81
C ALA A 38 1.26 -62.13 -22.10
N ALA A 39 1.03 -62.73 -20.92
CA ALA A 39 -0.14 -62.46 -20.10
C ALA A 39 -0.16 -61.02 -19.59
N ALA A 40 0.98 -60.46 -19.17
CA ALA A 40 1.10 -59.06 -18.76
C ALA A 40 0.81 -58.11 -19.94
N MET A 41 1.35 -58.37 -21.13
CA MET A 41 1.05 -57.58 -22.33
C MET A 41 -0.41 -57.67 -22.74
N ALA A 42 -1.01 -58.87 -22.67
CA ALA A 42 -2.42 -59.07 -22.95
C ALA A 42 -3.31 -58.32 -21.93
N TRP A 43 -2.94 -58.32 -20.66
CA TRP A 43 -3.64 -57.58 -19.61
C TRP A 43 -3.51 -56.06 -19.79
N LEU A 44 -2.33 -55.55 -20.17
CA LEU A 44 -2.14 -54.13 -20.49
C LEU A 44 -2.95 -53.72 -21.73
N ALA A 45 -2.94 -54.54 -22.79
CA ALA A 45 -3.75 -54.30 -23.99
C ALA A 45 -5.25 -54.31 -23.69
N TRP A 46 -5.70 -55.22 -22.82
CA TRP A 46 -7.07 -55.29 -22.35
C TRP A 46 -7.46 -54.03 -21.55
N ASN A 47 -6.63 -53.61 -20.59
CA ASN A 47 -6.89 -52.39 -19.82
C ASN A 47 -6.84 -51.13 -20.68
N ALA A 48 -5.91 -51.04 -21.63
CA ALA A 48 -5.84 -49.92 -22.56
C ALA A 48 -7.09 -49.81 -23.45
N ARG A 49 -7.73 -50.95 -23.78
CA ARG A 49 -8.88 -50.99 -24.68
C ARG A 49 -10.24 -50.95 -23.97
N TRP A 50 -10.35 -51.51 -22.77
CA TRP A 50 -11.61 -51.71 -22.05
C TRP A 50 -11.52 -51.43 -20.53
N GLY A 51 -10.35 -51.10 -19.98
CA GLY A 51 -10.18 -50.77 -18.57
C GLY A 51 -10.80 -49.42 -18.20
N SER A 52 -11.22 -49.28 -16.94
CA SER A 52 -11.73 -48.02 -16.39
C SER A 52 -10.57 -47.06 -16.08
N PRO A 53 -10.62 -45.79 -16.53
CA PRO A 53 -9.58 -44.80 -16.24
C PRO A 53 -9.51 -44.38 -14.76
N GLU A 54 -10.41 -44.86 -13.90
CA GLU A 54 -10.51 -44.53 -12.47
C GLU A 54 -9.22 -44.76 -11.67
N ILE A 55 -8.40 -45.73 -12.04
CA ILE A 55 -7.12 -46.03 -11.37
C ILE A 55 -6.08 -44.90 -11.62
N TYR A 56 -6.34 -44.06 -12.63
CA TYR A 56 -5.51 -42.92 -13.03
C TYR A 56 -6.23 -41.57 -12.83
N GLN A 57 -7.40 -41.57 -12.17
CA GLN A 57 -8.12 -40.32 -11.91
C GLN A 57 -7.42 -39.53 -10.80
N ALA A 58 -7.11 -38.28 -11.10
CA ALA A 58 -6.69 -37.32 -10.10
C ALA A 58 -7.79 -37.12 -9.04
N GLY A 59 -7.42 -36.60 -7.87
CA GLY A 59 -8.36 -36.32 -6.80
C GLY A 59 -9.51 -35.39 -7.20
N ALA A 60 -10.49 -35.22 -6.31
CA ALA A 60 -11.62 -34.33 -6.56
C ALA A 60 -11.15 -32.89 -6.86
N LEU A 61 -11.90 -32.17 -7.71
CA LEU A 61 -11.68 -30.75 -7.97
C LEU A 61 -11.97 -29.92 -6.71
N SER A 62 -11.42 -28.71 -6.68
CA SER A 62 -11.68 -27.69 -5.68
C SER A 62 -13.15 -27.27 -5.66
N ARG A 63 -13.62 -26.82 -4.50
CA ARG A 63 -15.02 -26.38 -4.34
C ARG A 63 -15.46 -25.34 -5.37
N PRO A 64 -14.67 -24.30 -5.70
CA PRO A 64 -15.05 -23.33 -6.72
C PRO A 64 -15.26 -23.91 -8.12
N HIS A 65 -14.53 -24.98 -8.48
CA HIS A 65 -14.58 -25.60 -9.82
C HIS A 65 -15.30 -26.97 -9.83
N GLN A 66 -15.96 -27.34 -8.72
CA GLN A 66 -16.60 -28.66 -8.58
C GLN A 66 -17.68 -28.91 -9.64
N MET A 67 -18.31 -27.86 -10.19
CA MET A 67 -19.27 -27.98 -11.30
C MET A 67 -18.67 -28.53 -12.60
N PHE A 68 -17.34 -28.53 -12.73
CA PHE A 68 -16.63 -29.13 -13.86
C PHE A 68 -16.21 -30.59 -13.60
N SER A 69 -16.66 -31.20 -12.51
CA SER A 69 -16.37 -32.60 -12.22
C SER A 69 -16.84 -33.51 -13.36
N GLY A 70 -15.93 -34.34 -13.88
CA GLY A 70 -16.18 -35.20 -15.04
C GLY A 70 -16.03 -34.54 -16.41
N ARG A 71 -15.73 -33.24 -16.47
CA ARG A 71 -15.50 -32.45 -17.70
C ARG A 71 -14.04 -32.04 -17.83
N CYS A 72 -13.17 -33.02 -18.02
CA CYS A 72 -11.71 -32.82 -18.04
C CYS A 72 -11.27 -31.84 -19.14
N GLU A 73 -12.00 -31.79 -20.25
CA GLU A 73 -11.75 -30.95 -21.43
C GLU A 73 -11.81 -29.43 -21.16
N VAL A 74 -12.41 -29.05 -20.03
CA VAL A 74 -12.46 -27.66 -19.55
C VAL A 74 -11.08 -27.16 -19.13
N CYS A 75 -10.22 -28.04 -18.61
CA CYS A 75 -8.88 -27.66 -18.11
C CYS A 75 -7.73 -28.36 -18.84
N HIS A 76 -7.97 -29.55 -19.40
CA HIS A 76 -6.99 -30.38 -20.10
C HIS A 76 -7.29 -30.42 -21.60
N GLU A 77 -6.25 -30.58 -22.40
CA GLU A 77 -6.41 -30.94 -23.81
C GLU A 77 -6.72 -32.44 -23.93
N PRO A 78 -7.64 -32.84 -24.83
CA PRO A 78 -7.95 -34.25 -25.05
C PRO A 78 -6.73 -35.00 -25.60
N PHE A 79 -6.52 -36.24 -25.13
CA PHE A 79 -5.53 -37.16 -25.71
C PHE A 79 -6.04 -37.65 -27.07
N GLU A 80 -5.28 -37.46 -28.16
CA GLU A 80 -5.71 -37.82 -29.51
C GLU A 80 -5.61 -39.34 -29.79
N GLY A 81 -4.89 -40.13 -28.97
CA GLY A 81 -4.92 -41.59 -29.09
C GLY A 81 -4.27 -42.44 -27.97
N PRO A 82 -4.40 -43.79 -28.05
CA PRO A 82 -3.85 -44.72 -27.05
C PRO A 82 -2.31 -44.75 -27.01
N LEU A 83 -1.66 -44.56 -28.16
CA LEU A 83 -0.19 -44.53 -28.27
C LEU A 83 0.40 -43.27 -27.62
N GLU A 84 -0.27 -42.12 -27.75
CA GLU A 84 0.13 -40.88 -27.10
C GLU A 84 -0.05 -40.93 -25.58
N ARG A 85 -1.12 -41.58 -25.08
CA ARG A 85 -1.30 -41.83 -23.64
C ARG A 85 -0.16 -42.67 -23.05
N LEU A 86 0.30 -43.67 -23.80
CA LEU A 86 1.45 -44.50 -23.41
C LEU A 86 2.78 -43.74 -23.48
N ALA A 87 2.97 -42.91 -24.51
CA ALA A 87 4.15 -42.07 -24.65
C ALA A 87 4.23 -40.97 -23.58
N ALA A 88 3.08 -40.36 -23.21
CA ALA A 88 2.95 -39.36 -22.15
C ALA A 88 3.27 -39.90 -20.75
N PHE A 89 3.30 -41.22 -20.56
CA PHE A 89 3.77 -41.81 -19.30
C PHE A 89 5.30 -41.74 -19.15
N ALA A 90 6.02 -41.57 -20.27
CA ALA A 90 7.47 -41.52 -20.35
C ALA A 90 8.02 -40.11 -20.70
N SER A 91 7.14 -39.12 -20.90
CA SER A 91 7.50 -37.74 -21.24
C SER A 91 6.63 -36.72 -20.51
N ASP A 92 7.16 -35.51 -20.30
CA ASP A 92 6.41 -34.33 -19.81
C ASP A 92 5.42 -33.79 -20.88
N ALA A 93 4.54 -34.66 -21.41
CA ALA A 93 3.68 -34.32 -22.53
C ALA A 93 2.66 -33.22 -22.15
N PRO A 94 2.42 -32.21 -23.03
CA PRO A 94 1.52 -31.08 -22.78
C PRO A 94 0.11 -31.47 -22.34
N HIS A 95 -0.40 -32.60 -22.83
CA HIS A 95 -1.75 -33.09 -22.56
C HIS A 95 -1.97 -33.58 -21.11
N SER A 96 -0.90 -33.85 -20.36
CA SER A 96 -0.99 -34.26 -18.95
C SER A 96 -1.14 -33.08 -17.98
N ARG A 97 -0.82 -31.85 -18.43
CA ARG A 97 -0.87 -30.62 -17.62
C ARG A 97 -2.10 -29.80 -17.98
N ALA A 98 -2.74 -29.20 -16.99
CA ALA A 98 -3.76 -28.18 -17.25
C ALA A 98 -3.08 -27.00 -17.96
N ARG A 99 -3.66 -26.54 -19.07
CA ARG A 99 -3.09 -25.44 -19.87
C ARG A 99 -3.51 -24.10 -19.28
N ASN A 100 -2.59 -23.15 -19.15
CA ASN A 100 -2.89 -21.80 -18.64
C ASN A 100 -4.00 -21.11 -19.44
N VAL A 101 -3.97 -21.26 -20.76
CA VAL A 101 -4.99 -20.67 -21.66
C VAL A 101 -6.41 -21.13 -21.30
N LYS A 102 -6.59 -22.38 -20.83
CA LYS A 102 -7.89 -22.89 -20.39
C LYS A 102 -8.38 -22.21 -19.10
N CYS A 103 -7.47 -21.95 -18.15
CA CYS A 103 -7.79 -21.14 -16.97
C CYS A 103 -8.11 -19.69 -17.37
N GLN A 104 -7.33 -19.14 -18.31
CA GLN A 104 -7.40 -17.74 -18.72
C GLN A 104 -8.67 -17.38 -19.48
N GLN A 105 -9.29 -18.37 -20.11
CA GLN A 105 -10.60 -18.19 -20.75
C GLN A 105 -11.66 -17.66 -19.78
N CYS A 106 -11.60 -18.06 -18.50
CA CYS A 106 -12.53 -17.58 -17.47
C CYS A 106 -11.88 -16.57 -16.51
N HIS A 107 -10.56 -16.68 -16.27
CA HIS A 107 -9.84 -15.82 -15.34
C HIS A 107 -8.81 -14.96 -16.06
N SER A 108 -8.96 -13.64 -16.05
CA SER A 108 -8.00 -12.74 -16.70
C SER A 108 -6.56 -12.89 -16.20
N GLY A 109 -6.38 -13.40 -14.97
CA GLY A 109 -5.10 -13.77 -14.34
C GLY A 109 -4.02 -12.69 -14.38
N ALA A 110 -3.70 -12.07 -13.24
CA ALA A 110 -2.48 -11.24 -13.16
C ALA A 110 -1.22 -12.13 -13.26
N GLY A 111 -0.24 -11.71 -14.06
CA GLY A 111 1.07 -12.37 -14.10
C GLY A 111 1.91 -12.12 -12.84
N HIS A 112 2.99 -12.88 -12.68
CA HIS A 112 3.97 -12.69 -11.62
C HIS A 112 4.85 -11.44 -11.93
N PHE A 113 5.19 -10.64 -10.92
CA PHE A 113 5.93 -9.39 -11.13
C PHE A 113 7.43 -9.66 -11.30
N PHE A 114 8.01 -9.17 -12.39
CA PHE A 114 9.45 -9.18 -12.58
C PHE A 114 10.02 -7.77 -12.81
N ASN A 115 11.30 -7.60 -12.48
CA ASN A 115 11.97 -6.32 -12.52
C ASN A 115 12.46 -6.01 -13.96
N SER A 116 11.75 -5.12 -14.66
CA SER A 116 12.15 -4.66 -16.01
C SER A 116 13.26 -3.60 -15.94
N THR A 117 14.17 -3.62 -16.94
CA THR A 117 15.23 -2.62 -17.14
C THR A 117 14.71 -1.29 -17.70
N GLY A 118 13.44 -1.20 -18.11
CA GLY A 118 12.82 0.01 -18.68
C GLY A 118 12.42 1.07 -17.65
N GLY A 119 11.84 2.18 -18.11
CA GLY A 119 11.33 3.31 -17.29
C GLY A 119 9.83 3.23 -16.96
N GLU A 120 9.18 2.10 -17.21
CA GLU A 120 7.74 1.88 -17.02
C GLU A 120 7.34 1.88 -15.53
N THR A 121 6.10 2.22 -15.20
CA THR A 121 5.60 2.17 -13.81
C THR A 121 5.40 0.73 -13.33
N TRP A 122 5.42 0.46 -12.02
CA TRP A 122 5.24 -0.89 -11.47
C TRP A 122 3.92 -1.55 -11.90
N SER A 123 2.83 -0.77 -12.01
CA SER A 123 1.52 -1.24 -12.50
C SER A 123 1.53 -1.75 -13.94
N GLN A 124 2.52 -1.32 -14.74
CA GLN A 124 2.67 -1.70 -16.15
C GLN A 124 3.57 -2.93 -16.34
N ARG A 125 4.07 -3.55 -15.25
CA ARG A 125 5.14 -4.58 -15.26
C ARG A 125 4.73 -5.94 -14.70
N ALA A 126 3.44 -6.19 -14.45
CA ALA A 126 3.02 -7.59 -14.34
C ALA A 126 3.34 -8.23 -15.70
N THR A 127 4.34 -9.10 -15.74
CA THR A 127 4.73 -9.77 -16.97
C THR A 127 3.47 -10.46 -17.47
N ALA A 128 2.99 -10.06 -18.65
CA ALA A 128 1.71 -10.52 -19.12
C ALA A 128 1.70 -12.05 -19.08
N SER A 129 0.64 -12.64 -18.54
CA SER A 129 0.56 -14.06 -18.22
C SER A 129 0.83 -14.98 -19.42
N HIS A 130 0.76 -14.46 -20.64
CA HIS A 130 1.15 -15.13 -21.89
C HIS A 130 2.67 -15.31 -22.08
N LEU A 131 3.52 -14.45 -21.51
CA LEU A 131 5.00 -14.60 -21.58
C LEU A 131 5.52 -15.69 -20.63
N ILE A 132 4.66 -16.19 -19.74
CA ILE A 132 4.96 -17.22 -18.73
C ILE A 132 4.19 -18.52 -19.07
N GLU A 133 3.46 -18.58 -20.18
CA GLU A 133 2.66 -19.76 -20.56
C GLU A 133 3.46 -21.07 -20.55
N GLU A 134 4.75 -20.99 -20.88
CA GLU A 134 5.65 -22.14 -20.89
C GLU A 134 6.41 -22.36 -19.56
N SER A 135 6.57 -21.33 -18.72
CA SER A 135 7.46 -21.39 -17.55
C SER A 135 6.78 -21.44 -16.18
N GLN A 136 5.52 -20.99 -16.04
CA GLN A 136 4.74 -21.21 -14.82
C GLN A 136 3.28 -21.47 -15.14
N SER A 137 2.75 -22.61 -14.69
CA SER A 137 1.33 -22.93 -14.87
C SER A 137 0.48 -22.38 -13.73
N CYS A 138 -0.78 -22.02 -13.97
CA CYS A 138 -1.73 -21.70 -12.88
C CYS A 138 -1.75 -22.84 -11.85
N GLY A 139 -1.66 -24.09 -12.33
CA GLY A 139 -1.62 -25.31 -11.53
C GLY A 139 -0.36 -25.50 -10.65
N SER A 140 0.75 -24.80 -10.91
CA SER A 140 1.95 -24.91 -10.07
C SER A 140 1.78 -24.22 -8.72
N CYS A 141 0.90 -23.23 -8.65
CA CYS A 141 0.52 -22.52 -7.43
C CYS A 141 -0.86 -22.97 -6.94
N HIS A 142 -1.85 -23.05 -7.83
CA HIS A 142 -3.23 -23.42 -7.52
C HIS A 142 -3.50 -24.90 -7.83
N ARG A 143 -3.35 -25.76 -6.82
CA ARG A 143 -3.56 -27.21 -6.99
C ARG A 143 -5.04 -27.59 -6.97
N GLU A 144 -5.61 -27.83 -8.15
CA GLU A 144 -7.03 -28.12 -8.35
C GLU A 144 -7.51 -29.47 -7.79
N HIS A 145 -6.74 -30.55 -8.01
CA HIS A 145 -7.13 -31.91 -7.62
C HIS A 145 -6.90 -32.24 -6.14
N ALA A 146 -6.85 -31.23 -5.27
CA ALA A 146 -6.68 -31.36 -3.82
C ALA A 146 -8.03 -31.52 -3.07
N GLY A 147 -9.16 -31.57 -3.78
CA GLY A 147 -10.49 -31.76 -3.21
C GLY A 147 -11.00 -30.53 -2.46
N ALA A 148 -11.38 -30.67 -1.20
CA ALA A 148 -12.02 -29.59 -0.45
C ALA A 148 -11.08 -28.43 -0.07
N GLU A 149 -9.81 -28.46 -0.47
CA GLU A 149 -8.87 -27.38 -0.23
C GLU A 149 -9.23 -26.12 -1.03
N ASP A 150 -9.01 -24.98 -0.41
CA ASP A 150 -9.23 -23.67 -1.02
C ASP A 150 -8.03 -23.34 -1.91
N LEU A 151 -8.26 -23.10 -3.21
CA LEU A 151 -7.22 -22.69 -4.16
C LEU A 151 -6.48 -21.42 -3.73
N GLN A 152 -7.09 -20.57 -2.88
CA GLN A 152 -6.46 -19.37 -2.35
C GLN A 152 -5.37 -19.68 -1.31
N LYS A 153 -5.36 -20.88 -0.72
CA LYS A 153 -4.37 -21.30 0.28
C LYS A 153 -3.18 -21.97 -0.38
N ILE A 154 -2.33 -21.15 -0.99
CA ILE A 154 -1.10 -21.61 -1.64
C ILE A 154 -0.04 -21.91 -0.58
N ALA A 155 0.59 -23.08 -0.68
CA ALA A 155 1.71 -23.44 0.20
C ALA A 155 2.98 -22.68 -0.19
N SER A 156 3.78 -22.23 0.79
CA SER A 156 5.03 -21.50 0.50
C SER A 156 6.00 -22.26 -0.41
N GLN A 157 5.95 -23.60 -0.42
CA GLN A 157 6.79 -24.41 -1.30
C GLN A 157 6.61 -24.08 -2.79
N SER A 158 5.40 -23.67 -3.20
CA SER A 158 5.14 -23.20 -4.58
C SER A 158 5.90 -21.91 -4.90
N CYS A 159 6.12 -21.02 -3.92
CA CYS A 159 6.96 -19.84 -4.09
C CYS A 159 8.44 -20.22 -4.06
N VAL A 160 8.82 -21.06 -3.09
CA VAL A 160 10.23 -21.44 -2.83
C VAL A 160 10.84 -22.20 -4.01
N SER A 161 10.07 -22.96 -4.79
CA SER A 161 10.58 -23.71 -5.95
C SER A 161 11.36 -22.83 -6.93
N CYS A 162 10.96 -21.56 -7.06
CA CYS A 162 11.66 -20.56 -7.87
C CYS A 162 12.52 -19.63 -6.98
N HIS A 163 11.97 -19.14 -5.86
CA HIS A 163 12.61 -18.11 -5.01
C HIS A 163 13.85 -18.59 -4.23
N GLN A 164 14.08 -19.90 -4.12
CA GLN A 164 15.31 -20.43 -3.52
C GLN A 164 16.55 -20.18 -4.38
N ASN A 165 16.41 -20.00 -5.70
CA ASN A 165 17.53 -19.69 -6.60
C ASN A 165 17.03 -19.05 -7.90
N LEU A 166 16.63 -17.77 -7.83
CA LEU A 166 16.03 -17.07 -8.96
C LEU A 166 16.99 -16.92 -10.15
N ILE A 167 18.29 -16.74 -9.91
CA ILE A 167 19.28 -16.56 -10.97
C ILE A 167 19.43 -17.84 -11.79
N ALA A 168 19.62 -18.99 -11.13
CA ALA A 168 19.72 -20.26 -11.86
C ALA A 168 18.41 -20.58 -12.58
N TRP A 169 17.27 -20.40 -11.91
CA TRP A 169 15.96 -20.59 -12.53
C TRP A 169 15.80 -19.73 -13.78
N SER A 170 16.15 -18.44 -13.72
CA SER A 170 16.06 -17.54 -14.89
C SER A 170 17.02 -17.90 -16.02
N ALA A 171 18.18 -18.48 -15.71
CA ALA A 171 19.14 -18.92 -16.72
C ALA A 171 18.64 -20.15 -17.51
N ASP A 172 17.87 -21.01 -16.85
CA ASP A 172 17.27 -22.21 -17.45
C ASP A 172 16.02 -21.89 -18.29
N HIS A 173 15.55 -20.63 -18.28
CA HIS A 173 14.31 -20.16 -18.89
C HIS A 173 14.59 -19.02 -19.89
N SER A 174 14.94 -19.38 -21.12
CA SER A 174 15.42 -18.45 -22.16
C SER A 174 14.46 -17.31 -22.49
N GLU A 175 13.16 -17.51 -22.30
CA GLU A 175 12.10 -16.51 -22.49
C GLU A 175 12.14 -15.38 -21.46
N LEU A 176 12.84 -15.59 -20.33
CA LEU A 176 13.08 -14.57 -19.30
C LEU A 176 14.39 -13.82 -19.49
N SER A 177 15.12 -14.06 -20.58
CA SER A 177 16.42 -13.42 -20.87
C SER A 177 16.35 -11.89 -20.97
N SER A 178 15.18 -11.32 -21.28
CA SER A 178 14.95 -9.86 -21.31
C SER A 178 14.61 -9.25 -19.95
N VAL A 179 14.48 -10.06 -18.91
CA VAL A 179 14.03 -9.66 -17.58
C VAL A 179 15.22 -9.61 -16.62
N SER A 180 15.34 -8.51 -15.86
CA SER A 180 16.37 -8.45 -14.80
C SER A 180 15.90 -9.24 -13.60
N VAL A 181 16.56 -10.36 -13.33
CA VAL A 181 16.28 -11.18 -12.14
C VAL A 181 17.39 -10.93 -11.12
N GLN A 182 17.01 -10.39 -9.97
CA GLN A 182 17.93 -10.13 -8.87
C GLN A 182 17.44 -10.86 -7.63
N ASN A 183 18.38 -11.51 -6.98
CA ASN A 183 18.24 -11.91 -5.59
C ASN A 183 18.25 -10.62 -4.76
N SER A 184 17.24 -10.38 -3.92
CA SER A 184 17.09 -9.17 -3.08
C SER A 184 18.14 -9.05 -1.96
N GLY A 185 19.42 -9.26 -2.27
CA GLY A 185 20.54 -9.36 -1.34
C GLY A 185 20.82 -10.77 -0.80
N ASN A 186 19.83 -11.68 -0.84
CA ASN A 186 19.96 -13.04 -0.28
C ASN A 186 20.09 -14.11 -1.38
N THR A 187 21.00 -15.07 -1.19
CA THR A 187 21.23 -16.15 -2.17
C THR A 187 20.04 -17.11 -2.34
N ALA A 188 19.20 -17.27 -1.32
CA ALA A 188 17.99 -18.10 -1.33
C ALA A 188 16.94 -17.58 -0.35
N ILE A 189 15.68 -17.45 -0.80
CA ILE A 189 14.53 -17.13 0.07
C ILE A 189 13.64 -18.37 0.15
N THR A 190 13.76 -19.11 1.26
CA THR A 190 13.09 -20.40 1.47
C THR A 190 12.08 -20.37 2.61
N SER A 191 12.07 -19.31 3.42
CA SER A 191 11.24 -19.16 4.61
C SER A 191 11.20 -17.71 5.06
N PHE A 192 10.34 -17.40 6.04
CA PHE A 192 10.36 -16.08 6.65
C PHE A 192 11.68 -15.76 7.36
N ASP A 193 12.43 -16.74 7.85
CA ASP A 193 13.74 -16.55 8.50
C ASP A 193 14.85 -16.17 7.50
N SER A 194 14.77 -16.69 6.28
CA SER A 194 15.70 -16.37 5.18
C SER A 194 15.28 -15.14 4.37
N HIS A 195 14.12 -14.53 4.69
CA HIS A 195 13.67 -13.31 4.04
C HIS A 195 14.62 -12.12 4.34
N PRO A 196 14.97 -11.28 3.35
CA PRO A 196 15.78 -10.07 3.58
C PRO A 196 15.03 -9.04 4.43
N GLU A 197 15.72 -7.99 4.88
CA GLU A 197 15.04 -6.86 5.52
C GLU A 197 14.11 -6.14 4.51
N PHE A 198 13.07 -5.45 4.97
CA PHE A 198 12.18 -4.72 4.06
C PHE A 198 12.94 -3.62 3.29
N ALA A 199 12.67 -3.48 1.99
CA ALA A 199 13.38 -2.53 1.13
C ALA A 199 13.30 -1.08 1.65
N ILE A 200 12.20 -0.69 2.31
CA ILE A 200 12.04 0.61 2.97
C ILE A 200 13.10 0.79 4.06
N HIS A 201 13.31 -0.21 4.92
CA HIS A 201 14.36 -0.17 5.96
C HIS A 201 15.76 -0.15 5.38
N GLN A 202 16.01 -0.91 4.30
CA GLN A 202 17.31 -0.89 3.63
C GLN A 202 17.63 0.50 3.07
N LEU A 203 16.69 1.16 2.39
CA LEU A 203 16.86 2.53 1.87
C LEU A 203 17.06 3.55 3.00
N LEU A 204 16.31 3.43 4.10
CA LEU A 204 16.43 4.34 5.25
C LEU A 204 17.73 4.15 6.04
N ALA A 205 18.43 3.02 5.87
CA ALA A 205 19.63 2.70 6.62
C ALA A 205 20.92 3.20 5.96
N ASP A 206 21.07 3.05 4.64
CA ASP A 206 22.27 3.49 3.90
C ASP A 206 21.91 3.77 2.42
N ASP A 207 22.34 4.93 1.91
CA ASP A 207 22.18 5.31 0.51
C ASP A 207 22.86 4.31 -0.45
N LYS A 208 23.83 3.52 0.01
CA LYS A 208 24.49 2.47 -0.81
C LYS A 208 23.52 1.38 -1.30
N PHE A 209 22.40 1.17 -0.64
CA PHE A 209 21.36 0.23 -1.11
C PHE A 209 20.57 0.80 -2.31
N GLU A 210 20.83 2.05 -2.70
CA GLU A 210 20.19 2.66 -3.86
C GLU A 210 20.46 1.86 -5.14
N ALA A 211 21.70 1.41 -5.36
CA ALA A 211 22.05 0.68 -6.56
C ALA A 211 21.47 -0.75 -6.59
N THR A 212 21.17 -1.34 -5.44
CA THR A 212 20.70 -2.74 -5.30
C THR A 212 19.18 -2.86 -5.33
N ILE A 213 18.47 -1.79 -4.98
CA ILE A 213 17.02 -1.74 -5.09
C ILE A 213 16.68 -1.17 -6.47
N SER A 214 15.77 -1.82 -7.21
CA SER A 214 15.35 -1.32 -8.52
C SER A 214 14.73 0.07 -8.43
N ARG A 215 14.95 0.93 -9.45
CA ARG A 215 14.24 2.23 -9.55
C ARG A 215 12.73 2.08 -9.57
N SER A 216 12.25 0.95 -10.08
CA SER A 216 10.84 0.61 -10.15
C SER A 216 10.28 -0.06 -8.88
N HIS A 217 11.12 -0.29 -7.86
CA HIS A 217 10.65 -0.95 -6.65
C HIS A 217 9.64 -0.05 -5.90
N PRO A 218 8.47 -0.55 -5.48
CA PRO A 218 7.41 0.25 -4.83
C PRO A 218 7.85 1.02 -3.57
N ALA A 219 8.88 0.55 -2.87
CA ALA A 219 9.50 1.33 -1.77
C ALA A 219 9.96 2.74 -2.22
N ARG A 220 10.39 2.89 -3.48
CA ARG A 220 10.72 4.18 -4.11
C ARG A 220 9.51 4.97 -4.58
N GLU A 221 8.32 4.39 -4.50
CA GLU A 221 7.03 5.11 -4.59
C GLU A 221 6.56 5.61 -3.22
N LEU A 222 7.35 5.45 -2.16
CA LEU A 222 7.02 5.92 -0.82
C LEU A 222 8.15 6.75 -0.23
N LEU A 223 9.39 6.37 -0.49
CA LEU A 223 10.56 7.13 -0.12
C LEU A 223 11.11 7.95 -1.29
N GLU A 224 11.81 9.03 -0.96
CA GLU A 224 12.59 9.85 -1.88
C GLU A 224 13.88 10.28 -1.17
N ASN A 225 15.01 10.29 -1.89
CA ASN A 225 16.24 10.90 -1.40
C ASN A 225 16.26 12.37 -1.84
N PHE A 226 16.08 13.28 -0.88
CA PHE A 226 16.10 14.72 -1.14
C PHE A 226 16.52 15.52 0.09
N LEU A 227 17.06 16.72 -0.15
CA LEU A 227 17.35 17.69 0.90
C LEU A 227 16.07 18.43 1.29
N ARG A 228 15.57 18.17 2.51
CA ARG A 228 14.44 18.94 3.06
C ARG A 228 14.95 20.23 3.70
N THR A 229 14.14 21.28 3.64
CA THR A 229 14.46 22.55 4.32
C THR A 229 14.75 22.32 5.80
N GLY A 230 15.94 22.71 6.26
CA GLY A 230 16.39 22.53 7.65
C GLY A 230 17.26 21.29 7.90
N ASP A 231 17.35 20.37 6.93
CA ASP A 231 18.31 19.27 6.98
C ASP A 231 19.71 19.70 6.51
N ALA A 232 20.72 18.94 6.92
CA ALA A 232 22.11 19.24 6.56
C ALA A 232 22.48 18.64 5.20
N ASP A 233 22.03 17.42 4.95
CA ASP A 233 22.33 16.63 3.76
C ASP A 233 21.05 15.96 3.23
N SER A 234 21.05 15.58 1.96
CA SER A 234 20.02 14.74 1.38
C SER A 234 20.07 13.34 1.97
N ARG A 235 18.90 12.72 2.16
CA ARG A 235 18.74 11.37 2.70
C ARG A 235 17.45 10.73 2.23
N TRP A 236 17.37 9.39 2.23
CA TRP A 236 16.09 8.70 2.06
C TRP A 236 15.15 9.01 3.22
N GLN A 237 13.94 9.44 2.88
CA GLN A 237 12.89 9.77 3.84
C GLN A 237 11.51 9.68 3.17
N ASP A 238 10.46 9.80 3.98
CA ASP A 238 9.10 9.92 3.45
C ASP A 238 9.04 11.03 2.39
N ARG A 239 8.49 10.69 1.22
CA ARG A 239 8.24 11.64 0.14
C ARG A 239 7.28 12.74 0.55
N SER A 240 6.48 12.51 1.58
CA SER A 240 5.48 13.47 2.01
C SER A 240 6.15 14.80 2.34
N ARG A 241 5.65 15.90 1.77
CA ARG A 241 6.21 17.24 2.03
C ARG A 241 5.60 17.90 3.26
N PHE A 242 4.85 17.12 4.04
CA PHE A 242 4.24 17.50 5.29
C PHE A 242 5.28 17.57 6.41
N ARG A 243 5.09 18.52 7.32
CA ARG A 243 5.91 18.72 8.50
C ARG A 243 5.22 18.26 9.77
N PHE A 244 5.48 17.00 10.17
CA PHE A 244 5.05 16.41 11.42
C PHE A 244 6.03 15.40 12.03
N SER A 245 6.25 15.46 13.35
CA SER A 245 7.08 14.51 14.11
C SER A 245 6.26 13.83 15.20
N HIS A 246 6.25 12.50 15.19
CA HIS A 246 5.58 11.70 16.23
C HIS A 246 6.18 11.92 17.61
N ASN A 247 7.52 12.02 17.70
CA ASN A 247 8.20 12.20 18.98
C ASN A 247 7.78 13.52 19.66
N THR A 248 7.64 14.61 18.89
CA THR A 248 7.19 15.89 19.44
C THR A 248 5.78 15.80 20.01
N HIS A 249 4.84 15.15 19.33
CA HIS A 249 3.44 15.10 19.76
C HIS A 249 3.19 14.06 20.87
N LEU A 250 3.85 12.91 20.79
CA LEU A 250 3.66 11.81 21.74
C LEU A 250 4.45 11.99 23.04
N ASN A 251 5.49 12.84 23.03
CA ASN A 251 6.31 13.14 24.22
C ASN A 251 6.26 14.62 24.62
N LEU A 252 5.27 15.38 24.13
CA LEU A 252 5.09 16.79 24.52
C LEU A 252 4.77 16.86 26.03
N PRO A 253 5.46 17.66 26.84
CA PRO A 253 5.07 17.82 28.25
C PRO A 253 3.76 18.60 28.33
N GLU A 254 2.91 18.28 29.30
CA GLU A 254 1.63 18.96 29.52
C GLU A 254 1.80 20.48 29.75
N SER A 255 2.92 20.90 30.35
CA SER A 255 3.27 22.31 30.52
C SER A 255 3.52 23.07 29.21
N ALA A 256 3.80 22.36 28.11
CA ALA A 256 3.91 22.94 26.78
C ALA A 256 2.58 22.99 26.03
N LEU A 257 1.53 22.32 26.54
CA LEU A 257 0.19 22.42 25.98
C LEU A 257 -0.49 23.73 26.39
N PRO A 258 -1.40 24.24 25.54
CA PRO A 258 -2.30 25.33 25.90
C PRO A 258 -3.07 25.00 27.18
N LYS A 259 -3.29 25.97 28.08
CA LYS A 259 -4.09 25.75 29.31
C LYS A 259 -5.46 25.14 29.02
N ALA A 260 -6.08 25.53 27.92
CA ALA A 260 -7.38 24.99 27.48
C ALA A 260 -7.33 23.49 27.10
N LEU A 261 -6.16 22.96 26.78
CA LEU A 261 -5.93 21.57 26.35
C LEU A 261 -5.21 20.73 27.40
N GLN A 262 -4.74 21.33 28.50
CA GLN A 262 -4.16 20.62 29.63
C GLN A 262 -5.23 19.69 30.24
N GLY A 263 -4.84 18.45 30.59
CA GLY A 263 -5.73 17.39 31.06
C GLY A 263 -6.61 16.73 30.00
N GLN A 264 -6.65 17.21 28.74
CA GLN A 264 -7.46 16.63 27.67
C GLN A 264 -6.66 15.77 26.68
N TRP A 265 -5.36 16.02 26.54
CA TRP A 265 -4.53 15.33 25.56
C TRP A 265 -3.95 14.02 26.14
N GLN A 266 -4.33 12.89 25.54
CA GLN A 266 -4.01 11.54 26.04
C GLN A 266 -2.68 10.96 25.52
N HIS A 267 -1.95 11.70 24.67
CA HIS A 267 -0.67 11.28 24.04
C HIS A 267 -0.71 9.87 23.41
N ASP A 268 -1.85 9.50 22.83
CA ASP A 268 -2.04 8.19 22.23
C ASP A 268 -2.03 8.23 20.69
N CYS A 269 -1.86 7.06 20.07
CA CYS A 269 -1.81 6.95 18.61
C CYS A 269 -3.21 7.19 17.99
N SER A 270 -4.28 6.82 18.70
CA SER A 270 -5.67 6.96 18.25
C SER A 270 -6.12 8.41 18.10
N SER A 271 -5.42 9.35 18.72
CA SER A 271 -5.68 10.79 18.58
C SER A 271 -5.49 11.28 17.14
N CYS A 272 -4.67 10.59 16.34
CA CYS A 272 -4.43 10.94 14.94
C CYS A 272 -4.72 9.82 13.95
N HIS A 273 -4.70 8.56 14.39
CA HIS A 273 -4.89 7.39 13.53
C HIS A 273 -6.28 6.79 13.68
N GLU A 274 -7.03 6.75 12.58
CA GLU A 274 -8.35 6.15 12.48
C GLU A 274 -8.29 4.91 11.60
N LEU A 275 -8.84 3.79 12.08
CA LEU A 275 -8.95 2.58 11.27
C LEU A 275 -10.01 2.78 10.17
N ASP A 276 -9.81 2.12 9.03
CA ASP A 276 -10.85 2.00 8.02
C ASP A 276 -12.10 1.25 8.56
N PRO A 277 -13.26 1.33 7.89
CA PRO A 277 -14.48 0.65 8.34
C PRO A 277 -14.33 -0.88 8.47
N GLN A 278 -13.43 -1.48 7.70
CA GLN A 278 -13.11 -2.91 7.75
C GLN A 278 -12.10 -3.26 8.85
N ARG A 279 -11.55 -2.24 9.54
CA ARG A 279 -10.53 -2.31 10.57
C ARG A 279 -9.23 -2.99 10.10
N GLN A 280 -8.98 -2.99 8.79
CA GLN A 280 -7.80 -3.62 8.21
C GLN A 280 -6.63 -2.63 8.16
N TYR A 281 -6.88 -1.44 7.63
CA TYR A 281 -5.87 -0.41 7.43
C TYR A 281 -6.19 0.86 8.22
N TYR A 282 -5.24 1.80 8.26
CA TYR A 282 -5.47 3.14 8.79
C TYR A 282 -5.76 4.10 7.65
N LEU A 283 -6.70 5.02 7.89
CA LEU A 283 -6.98 6.12 7.00
C LEU A 283 -5.84 7.17 7.07
N PRO A 284 -5.60 7.92 5.99
CA PRO A 284 -4.74 9.10 6.04
C PRO A 284 -5.21 10.08 7.11
N VAL A 285 -4.25 10.75 7.76
CA VAL A 285 -4.57 11.80 8.74
C VAL A 285 -5.25 12.99 8.06
N ASN A 286 -6.24 13.58 8.74
CA ASN A 286 -6.99 14.73 8.23
C ASN A 286 -6.82 15.93 9.17
N TYR A 287 -6.60 17.12 8.59
CA TYR A 287 -6.33 18.34 9.36
C TYR A 287 -7.53 18.74 10.23
N GLU A 288 -8.73 18.80 9.65
CA GLU A 288 -9.93 19.24 10.36
C GLU A 288 -10.23 18.36 11.57
N ARG A 289 -10.08 17.05 11.41
CA ARG A 289 -10.37 16.07 12.47
C ARG A 289 -9.26 15.93 13.51
N HIS A 290 -8.00 15.91 13.09
CA HIS A 290 -6.89 15.48 13.96
C HIS A 290 -5.97 16.62 14.41
N CYS A 291 -5.94 17.75 13.69
CA CYS A 291 -4.97 18.81 13.93
C CYS A 291 -5.61 20.14 14.36
N SER A 292 -6.79 20.48 13.81
CA SER A 292 -7.38 21.83 13.89
C SER A 292 -7.63 22.34 15.32
N SER A 293 -7.92 21.43 16.27
CA SER A 293 -8.17 21.78 17.68
C SER A 293 -6.92 22.33 18.38
N CYS A 294 -5.75 21.81 18.01
CA CYS A 294 -4.46 22.18 18.58
C CYS A 294 -3.62 23.06 17.65
N HIS A 295 -3.96 23.14 16.36
CA HIS A 295 -3.24 23.95 15.36
C HIS A 295 -4.23 24.70 14.46
N PRO A 296 -5.04 25.64 15.01
CA PRO A 296 -5.96 26.45 14.23
C PRO A 296 -5.20 27.39 13.29
N LEU A 297 -5.64 27.47 12.03
CA LEU A 297 -5.05 28.34 11.01
C LEU A 297 -5.53 29.79 11.17
N VAL A 298 -5.14 30.43 12.27
CA VAL A 298 -5.47 31.82 12.56
C VAL A 298 -4.79 32.75 11.55
N PHE A 299 -5.54 33.72 11.01
CA PHE A 299 -5.01 34.68 10.02
C PHE A 299 -4.95 36.12 10.53
N ASP A 300 -5.72 36.45 11.57
CA ASP A 300 -5.77 37.79 12.16
C ASP A 300 -6.08 37.67 13.66
N PRO A 301 -5.17 38.10 14.55
CA PRO A 301 -5.37 38.02 15.99
C PRO A 301 -6.49 38.92 16.52
N ALA A 302 -6.91 39.92 15.75
CA ALA A 302 -7.98 40.85 16.14
C ALA A 302 -9.38 40.34 15.75
N LEU A 303 -9.48 39.20 15.06
CA LEU A 303 -10.75 38.66 14.57
C LEU A 303 -11.13 37.36 15.29
N VAL A 304 -12.43 37.26 15.61
CA VAL A 304 -13.04 36.09 16.25
C VAL A 304 -14.20 35.56 15.41
N SER A 305 -14.43 34.25 15.53
CA SER A 305 -15.60 33.58 14.97
C SER A 305 -16.72 33.50 16.01
N THR A 306 -17.95 33.78 15.58
CA THR A 306 -19.16 33.70 16.43
C THR A 306 -19.95 32.41 16.17
N SER A 307 -20.89 32.09 17.05
CA SER A 307 -21.71 30.87 16.97
C SER A 307 -22.60 30.79 15.71
N ASP A 308 -22.91 31.92 15.08
CA ASP A 308 -23.62 32.02 13.80
C ASP A 308 -22.67 31.97 12.58
N ASN A 309 -21.42 31.58 12.81
CA ASN A 309 -20.38 31.43 11.79
C ASN A 309 -20.04 32.74 11.05
N THR A 310 -20.22 33.89 11.73
CA THR A 310 -19.76 35.19 11.24
C THR A 310 -18.42 35.56 11.86
N ILE A 311 -17.67 36.40 11.17
CA ILE A 311 -16.39 36.92 11.65
C ILE A 311 -16.57 38.38 12.05
N ARG A 312 -15.96 38.78 13.16
CA ARG A 312 -15.95 40.17 13.62
C ARG A 312 -14.69 40.48 14.43
N SER A 313 -14.44 41.76 14.63
CA SER A 313 -13.44 42.20 15.60
C SER A 313 -13.77 41.71 17.01
N ILE A 314 -12.72 41.32 17.73
CA ILE A 314 -12.81 40.95 19.14
C ILE A 314 -13.27 42.15 19.99
N LEU A 315 -14.16 41.90 20.93
CA LEU A 315 -14.68 42.87 21.89
C LEU A 315 -14.12 42.58 23.29
N PRO A 316 -13.98 43.62 24.16
CA PRO A 316 -13.54 43.42 25.54
C PRO A 316 -14.40 42.44 26.35
N THR A 317 -15.65 42.21 25.92
CA THR A 317 -16.62 41.31 26.56
C THR A 317 -16.49 39.84 26.16
N ASP A 318 -15.73 39.51 25.11
CA ASP A 318 -15.65 38.14 24.58
C ASP A 318 -14.89 37.19 25.51
N GLY A 319 -14.06 37.75 26.40
CA GLY A 319 -13.28 37.01 27.39
C GLY A 319 -12.38 35.95 26.77
N ASP A 320 -11.97 34.97 27.58
CA ASP A 320 -11.07 33.89 27.15
C ASP A 320 -11.79 32.79 26.34
N SER A 321 -13.13 32.82 26.26
CA SER A 321 -13.96 31.84 25.54
C SER A 321 -14.12 32.11 24.04
N ALA A 322 -13.65 33.26 23.57
CA ALA A 322 -13.72 33.60 22.15
C ALA A 322 -13.05 32.52 21.30
N GLN A 323 -13.55 32.29 20.08
CA GLN A 323 -12.91 31.40 19.12
C GLN A 323 -12.17 32.25 18.09
N PRO A 324 -10.89 31.99 17.80
CA PRO A 324 -10.15 32.82 16.87
C PRO A 324 -10.69 32.60 15.45
N ALA A 325 -10.68 33.65 14.63
CA ALA A 325 -11.02 33.51 13.22
C ALA A 325 -9.92 32.73 12.49
N VAL A 326 -10.31 31.66 11.79
CA VAL A 326 -9.39 30.78 11.06
C VAL A 326 -9.70 30.79 9.57
N VAL A 327 -8.68 30.55 8.74
CA VAL A 327 -8.88 30.29 7.32
C VAL A 327 -9.35 28.84 7.10
N PRO A 328 -10.15 28.57 6.07
CA PRO A 328 -10.43 27.21 5.66
C PRO A 328 -9.15 26.55 5.14
N HIS A 329 -8.92 25.26 5.46
CA HIS A 329 -7.78 24.51 4.91
C HIS A 329 -8.07 24.12 3.46
N GLN A 330 -7.79 25.05 2.55
CA GLN A 330 -8.12 25.00 1.13
C GLN A 330 -6.94 25.47 0.28
N SER A 331 -7.10 25.53 -1.04
CA SER A 331 -6.07 26.09 -1.92
C SER A 331 -5.76 27.56 -1.57
N PRO A 332 -4.52 28.05 -1.80
CA PRO A 332 -4.17 29.45 -1.59
C PRO A 332 -5.14 30.45 -2.23
N GLN A 333 -5.69 30.10 -3.41
CA GLN A 333 -6.67 30.90 -4.13
C GLN A 333 -7.99 31.04 -3.35
N GLN A 334 -8.51 29.93 -2.82
CA GLN A 334 -9.74 29.93 -2.02
C GLN A 334 -9.53 30.66 -0.69
N VAL A 335 -8.36 30.50 -0.06
CA VAL A 335 -8.00 31.23 1.16
C VAL A 335 -7.96 32.74 0.90
N ARG A 336 -7.31 33.19 -0.18
CA ARG A 336 -7.30 34.62 -0.56
C ARG A 336 -8.71 35.17 -0.79
N ALA A 337 -9.56 34.44 -1.51
CA ALA A 337 -10.94 34.85 -1.76
C ALA A 337 -11.74 34.96 -0.47
N PHE A 338 -11.55 34.01 0.45
CA PHE A 338 -12.13 34.05 1.79
C PHE A 338 -11.67 35.29 2.56
N LEU A 339 -10.36 35.53 2.66
CA LEU A 339 -9.80 36.69 3.37
C LEU A 339 -10.34 38.01 2.82
N LEU A 340 -10.38 38.16 1.49
CA LEU A 340 -10.94 39.35 0.84
C LEU A 340 -12.42 39.55 1.20
N SER A 341 -13.21 38.49 1.22
CA SER A 341 -14.62 38.56 1.59
C SER A 341 -14.81 39.01 3.05
N VAL A 342 -13.95 38.54 3.96
CA VAL A 342 -14.00 38.91 5.39
C VAL A 342 -13.72 40.39 5.56
N TYR A 343 -12.64 40.91 4.98
CA TYR A 343 -12.27 42.32 5.17
C TYR A 343 -13.23 43.28 4.47
N LEU A 344 -13.76 42.91 3.30
CA LEU A 344 -14.82 43.68 2.65
C LEU A 344 -16.08 43.78 3.53
N GLN A 345 -16.48 42.68 4.19
CA GLN A 345 -17.60 42.69 5.11
C GLN A 345 -17.33 43.52 6.37
N GLN A 346 -16.12 43.45 6.95
CA GLN A 346 -15.78 44.29 8.11
C GLN A 346 -15.89 45.78 7.78
N LEU A 347 -15.40 46.19 6.60
CA LEU A 347 -15.40 47.59 6.17
C LEU A 347 -16.77 48.09 5.68
N ALA A 348 -17.65 47.18 5.25
CA ALA A 348 -19.01 47.51 4.83
C ALA A 348 -19.99 47.64 6.02
N ARG A 349 -19.62 47.18 7.22
CA ARG A 349 -20.50 47.31 8.41
C ARG A 349 -20.51 48.77 8.90
N PRO A 350 -21.68 49.40 9.06
CA PRO A 350 -21.75 50.74 9.65
C PRO A 350 -21.20 50.70 11.10
N PRO A 351 -20.57 51.78 11.60
CA PRO A 351 -20.09 51.84 12.97
C PRO A 351 -21.25 51.57 13.95
N LEU A 352 -20.98 50.83 15.02
CA LEU A 352 -21.94 50.42 16.07
C LEU A 352 -22.63 51.58 16.82
N GLU A 353 -22.45 52.85 16.43
CA GLU A 353 -22.95 54.04 17.13
C GLU A 353 -24.13 54.76 16.44
N SER A 354 -24.70 54.26 15.35
CA SER A 354 -25.92 54.89 14.81
C SER A 354 -27.14 54.50 15.65
N LYS A 355 -27.61 55.43 16.49
CA LYS A 355 -28.90 55.37 17.19
C LYS A 355 -30.04 54.88 16.27
N PRO A 356 -30.99 54.08 16.77
CA PRO A 356 -32.09 53.54 15.98
C PRO A 356 -33.20 54.59 15.79
N ASP A 357 -32.89 55.72 15.14
CA ASP A 357 -33.89 56.71 14.74
C ASP A 357 -34.30 56.48 13.29
N ASN A 358 -34.78 55.29 12.98
CA ASN A 358 -35.71 55.11 11.87
C ASN A 358 -36.50 53.80 12.02
N PRO A 359 -37.84 53.84 12.14
CA PRO A 359 -38.62 52.62 12.14
C PRO A 359 -38.48 51.93 10.77
N LEU A 360 -38.04 50.67 10.80
CA LEU A 360 -37.95 49.79 9.63
C LEU A 360 -39.27 49.83 8.82
N PRO A 361 -39.22 49.89 7.48
CA PRO A 361 -40.43 49.83 6.66
C PRO A 361 -41.12 48.49 6.87
N ARG A 362 -42.40 48.51 7.25
CA ARG A 362 -43.21 47.29 7.34
C ARG A 362 -43.30 46.64 5.95
N PRO A 363 -43.10 45.32 5.82
CA PRO A 363 -43.28 44.64 4.54
C PRO A 363 -44.77 44.60 4.22
N GLY A 364 -45.17 45.06 3.02
CA GLY A 364 -46.49 44.71 2.48
C GLY A 364 -47.33 45.76 1.75
N ARG A 365 -46.76 46.84 1.19
CA ARG A 365 -47.49 47.60 0.16
C ARG A 365 -46.57 47.98 -1.00
N PRO A 366 -46.81 47.45 -2.22
CA PRO A 366 -46.13 47.94 -3.41
C PRO A 366 -46.50 49.42 -3.61
N LEU A 367 -45.49 50.27 -3.79
CA LEU A 367 -45.71 51.64 -4.23
C LEU A 367 -46.27 51.59 -5.66
N PRO A 368 -47.33 52.36 -5.99
CA PRO A 368 -47.81 52.44 -7.36
C PRO A 368 -46.70 53.00 -8.27
N GLY A 369 -46.21 52.19 -9.20
CA GLY A 369 -45.22 52.59 -10.22
C GLY A 369 -43.92 51.76 -10.28
N THR A 370 -43.71 50.79 -9.39
CA THR A 370 -42.54 49.89 -9.47
C THR A 370 -42.83 48.64 -10.29
N ASP A 371 -42.14 48.48 -11.41
CA ASP A 371 -42.19 47.29 -12.27
C ASP A 371 -41.66 46.04 -11.50
N PRO A 372 -42.47 44.98 -11.31
CA PRO A 372 -42.04 43.75 -10.66
C PRO A 372 -40.93 42.98 -11.40
N GLN A 373 -40.63 43.35 -12.65
CA GLN A 373 -39.57 42.74 -13.47
C GLN A 373 -38.30 43.59 -13.61
N ALA A 374 -38.20 44.73 -12.91
CA ALA A 374 -36.95 45.48 -12.86
C ALA A 374 -35.87 44.61 -12.23
N ALA A 375 -34.87 44.22 -13.04
CA ALA A 375 -33.66 43.58 -12.53
C ALA A 375 -33.10 44.48 -11.41
N PRO A 376 -32.72 43.93 -10.24
CA PRO A 376 -32.15 44.75 -9.19
C PRO A 376 -30.96 45.50 -9.79
N ASP A 377 -30.95 46.82 -9.62
CA ASP A 377 -29.83 47.66 -10.06
C ASP A 377 -28.53 47.03 -9.57
N ALA A 378 -27.52 47.00 -10.45
CA ALA A 378 -26.21 46.50 -10.07
C ALA A 378 -25.78 47.24 -8.78
N PRO A 379 -25.34 46.51 -7.75
CA PRO A 379 -24.97 47.14 -6.49
C PRO A 379 -23.95 48.24 -6.76
N PRO A 380 -24.04 49.39 -6.06
CA PRO A 380 -23.14 50.51 -6.31
C PRO A 380 -21.68 50.03 -6.18
N PRO A 381 -20.77 50.56 -7.01
CA PRO A 381 -19.36 50.19 -6.94
C PRO A 381 -18.81 50.45 -5.54
N LEU A 382 -18.02 49.51 -5.03
CA LEU A 382 -17.36 49.61 -3.72
C LEU A 382 -16.57 50.92 -3.63
N ASP A 383 -16.64 51.58 -2.45
CA ASP A 383 -15.82 52.75 -2.16
C ASP A 383 -14.33 52.42 -2.41
N PRO A 384 -13.61 53.17 -3.27
CA PRO A 384 -12.20 52.95 -3.57
C PRO A 384 -11.30 52.90 -2.33
N VAL A 385 -11.63 53.67 -1.28
CA VAL A 385 -10.88 53.68 -0.01
C VAL A 385 -11.10 52.38 0.75
N ALA A 386 -12.34 51.93 0.87
CA ALA A 386 -12.67 50.66 1.50
C ALA A 386 -12.08 49.47 0.72
N ALA A 387 -12.15 49.51 -0.61
CA ALA A 387 -11.55 48.49 -1.48
C ALA A 387 -10.02 48.41 -1.28
N SER A 388 -9.33 49.55 -1.24
CA SER A 388 -7.88 49.58 -1.03
C SER A 388 -7.47 49.16 0.39
N ALA A 389 -8.30 49.49 1.40
CA ALA A 389 -8.09 49.01 2.77
C ALA A 389 -8.27 47.49 2.87
N ALA A 390 -9.34 46.93 2.29
CA ALA A 390 -9.58 45.50 2.24
C ALA A 390 -8.43 44.76 1.55
N ALA A 391 -7.90 45.33 0.46
CA ALA A 391 -6.80 44.72 -0.27
C ALA A 391 -5.52 44.63 0.56
N ARG A 392 -5.16 45.70 1.27
CA ARG A 392 -3.99 45.72 2.16
C ARG A 392 -4.14 44.74 3.32
N GLN A 393 -5.31 44.72 3.97
CA GLN A 393 -5.58 43.79 5.07
C GLN A 393 -5.54 42.33 4.61
N THR A 394 -6.10 42.04 3.43
CA THR A 394 -6.04 40.70 2.83
C THR A 394 -4.59 40.27 2.58
N ALA A 395 -3.76 41.14 2.01
CA ALA A 395 -2.36 40.84 1.73
C ALA A 395 -1.55 40.59 3.02
N GLN A 396 -1.81 41.35 4.08
CA GLN A 396 -1.20 41.15 5.40
C GLN A 396 -1.63 39.82 6.01
N ALA A 397 -2.93 39.53 6.02
CA ALA A 397 -3.46 38.27 6.52
C ALA A 397 -2.94 37.06 5.73
N GLU A 398 -2.76 37.20 4.42
CA GLU A 398 -2.20 36.14 3.58
C GLU A 398 -0.73 35.87 3.92
N GLN A 399 0.07 36.90 4.16
CA GLN A 399 1.44 36.74 4.65
C GLN A 399 1.49 36.05 6.02
N PHE A 400 0.56 36.41 6.91
CA PHE A 400 0.43 35.79 8.23
C PHE A 400 0.00 34.32 8.11
N ALA A 401 -1.02 34.03 7.30
CA ALA A 401 -1.52 32.67 7.06
C ALA A 401 -0.50 31.79 6.31
N ARG A 402 0.49 32.37 5.62
CA ARG A 402 1.56 31.63 4.97
C ARG A 402 2.71 31.30 5.91
N SER A 403 3.00 32.13 6.91
CA SER A 403 4.22 32.01 7.70
C SER A 403 4.27 30.73 8.53
N ALA A 404 5.48 30.21 8.76
CA ALA A 404 5.67 29.05 9.65
C ALA A 404 5.58 29.41 11.14
N GLN A 405 5.77 30.70 11.46
CA GLN A 405 5.76 31.25 12.82
C GLN A 405 5.10 32.62 12.78
N PHE A 406 4.42 33.00 13.86
CA PHE A 406 3.85 34.36 13.97
C PHE A 406 4.93 35.33 14.49
N THR A 407 5.04 36.50 13.86
CA THR A 407 6.01 37.52 14.28
C THR A 407 5.58 38.14 15.62
N PRO A 408 6.51 38.42 16.56
CA PRO A 408 6.17 38.97 17.88
C PRO A 408 5.39 40.28 17.81
N ALA A 409 5.74 41.18 16.89
CA ALA A 409 5.13 42.50 16.76
C ALA A 409 3.61 42.48 16.46
N ALA A 410 3.12 41.49 15.70
CA ALA A 410 1.68 41.31 15.44
C ALA A 410 0.94 40.66 16.61
N ALA A 411 1.66 39.95 17.49
CA ALA A 411 1.09 39.19 18.60
C ALA A 411 1.14 39.93 19.95
N ASP A 412 1.92 41.01 20.05
CA ASP A 412 2.13 41.80 21.29
C ASP A 412 1.25 43.06 21.39
N GLU A 413 0.62 43.51 20.30
CA GLU A 413 -0.25 44.70 20.24
C GLU A 413 -1.66 44.51 20.86
N PRO A 414 -2.39 43.40 20.62
CA PRO A 414 -3.68 43.20 21.28
C PRO A 414 -3.45 42.76 22.74
N GLN A 415 -3.61 43.69 23.69
CA GLN A 415 -3.69 43.34 25.11
C GLN A 415 -4.86 42.36 25.33
N GLY A 416 -4.63 41.21 25.99
CA GLY A 416 -5.67 40.24 26.34
C GLY A 416 -5.60 38.90 25.59
N TYR A 417 -6.73 38.45 25.04
CA TYR A 417 -6.99 37.10 24.51
C TYR A 417 -5.82 36.45 23.71
N PHE A 418 -5.13 37.19 22.85
CA PHE A 418 -4.01 36.62 22.06
C PHE A 418 -2.74 36.34 22.89
N GLN A 419 -2.55 36.99 24.04
CA GLN A 419 -1.53 36.59 25.04
C GLN A 419 -1.87 35.23 25.68
N SER A 420 -3.16 34.91 25.88
CA SER A 420 -3.56 33.57 26.35
C SER A 420 -3.27 32.47 25.31
N LEU A 421 -3.13 32.88 24.03
CA LEU A 421 -2.79 32.04 22.89
C LEU A 421 -1.29 32.11 22.51
N GLN A 422 -0.40 32.46 23.44
CA GLN A 422 1.06 32.50 23.20
C GLN A 422 1.63 31.22 22.56
N TRP A 423 0.99 30.07 22.79
CA TRP A 423 1.35 28.80 22.17
C TRP A 423 1.15 28.81 20.64
N LEU A 424 0.15 29.54 20.12
CA LEU A 424 -0.08 29.71 18.68
C LEU A 424 1.09 30.39 17.98
N ARG A 425 1.85 31.24 18.68
CA ARG A 425 3.04 31.91 18.13
C ARG A 425 4.05 30.94 17.51
N LYS A 426 4.09 29.71 18.04
CA LYS A 426 4.98 28.63 17.60
C LYS A 426 4.32 27.63 16.64
N SER A 427 3.03 27.75 16.37
CA SER A 427 2.27 26.94 15.42
C SER A 427 1.60 27.84 14.39
N GLY A 428 2.43 28.40 13.49
CA GLY A 428 2.02 29.38 12.49
C GLY A 428 1.03 28.83 11.45
N GLY A 429 0.76 29.64 10.42
CA GLY A 429 -0.11 29.29 9.31
C GLY A 429 0.41 28.12 8.44
N CYS A 430 0.04 28.09 7.18
CA CYS A 430 0.29 27.00 6.24
C CYS A 430 1.75 26.51 6.26
N GLY A 431 2.73 27.41 6.33
CA GLY A 431 4.16 27.11 6.34
C GLY A 431 4.66 26.35 7.57
N TYR A 432 3.84 26.23 8.62
CA TYR A 432 4.16 25.40 9.79
C TYR A 432 4.20 23.92 9.39
N CYS A 433 3.16 23.49 8.66
CA CYS A 433 2.96 22.12 8.22
C CYS A 433 3.40 21.87 6.78
N HIS A 434 3.30 22.85 5.89
CA HIS A 434 3.56 22.67 4.47
C HIS A 434 4.85 23.36 4.06
N GLU A 435 5.52 22.77 3.07
CA GLU A 435 6.54 23.49 2.32
C GLU A 435 5.86 24.56 1.45
N THR A 436 6.33 25.80 1.58
CA THR A 436 5.83 26.94 0.80
C THR A 436 6.96 27.50 -0.05
N ALA A 437 6.67 27.85 -1.29
CA ALA A 437 7.63 28.48 -2.20
C ALA A 437 7.13 29.87 -2.62
N ASP A 438 8.05 30.83 -2.66
CA ASP A 438 7.82 32.14 -3.28
C ASP A 438 7.94 32.04 -4.80
N ALA A 439 7.02 32.65 -5.53
CA ALA A 439 7.41 33.40 -6.72
C ALA A 439 7.90 34.76 -6.21
N GLN A 440 9.18 35.07 -6.44
CA GLN A 440 9.87 36.26 -5.95
C GLN A 440 8.95 37.49 -5.86
N HIS A 441 8.56 37.90 -4.63
CA HIS A 441 7.88 39.17 -4.44
C HIS A 441 8.84 40.20 -3.88
N ASN A 442 9.12 41.21 -4.70
CA ASN A 442 9.92 42.39 -4.35
C ASN A 442 9.06 43.67 -4.33
N GLY A 443 7.73 43.53 -4.23
CA GLY A 443 6.76 44.64 -4.23
C GLY A 443 6.32 45.04 -2.82
N SER A 444 6.05 46.34 -2.63
CA SER A 444 5.49 46.86 -1.38
C SER A 444 3.99 46.54 -1.27
N ILE A 445 3.57 46.01 -0.11
CA ILE A 445 2.14 45.76 0.24
C ILE A 445 1.33 47.07 0.25
N GLU A 446 2.00 48.21 0.43
CA GLU A 446 1.34 49.51 0.61
C GLU A 446 0.50 49.94 -0.60
N ASN A 447 0.83 49.44 -1.80
CA ASN A 447 0.18 49.82 -3.07
C ASN A 447 -0.67 48.70 -3.69
N ILE A 448 -1.02 47.64 -2.94
CA ILE A 448 -1.81 46.53 -3.48
C ILE A 448 -3.27 46.93 -3.69
N THR A 449 -3.84 46.56 -4.84
CA THR A 449 -5.25 46.82 -5.19
C THR A 449 -6.11 45.55 -5.14
N VAL A 450 -7.44 45.71 -5.12
CA VAL A 450 -8.37 44.56 -5.24
C VAL A 450 -8.16 43.82 -6.56
N GLU A 451 -7.83 44.52 -7.64
CA GLU A 451 -7.56 43.91 -8.93
C GLU A 451 -6.29 43.06 -8.91
N ASP A 452 -5.29 43.45 -8.13
CA ASP A 452 -4.09 42.62 -7.91
C ASP A 452 -4.41 41.34 -7.14
N LEU A 453 -5.37 41.37 -6.22
CA LEU A 453 -5.82 40.19 -5.48
C LEU A 453 -6.69 39.24 -6.31
N ARG A 454 -7.27 39.69 -7.43
CA ARG A 454 -7.96 38.79 -8.38
C ARG A 454 -6.99 37.89 -9.13
N LYS A 455 -5.72 38.28 -9.23
CA LYS A 455 -4.67 37.42 -9.79
C LYS A 455 -4.39 36.27 -8.81
N PRO A 456 -3.95 35.10 -9.29
CA PRO A 456 -3.52 34.02 -8.43
C PRO A 456 -2.44 34.48 -7.44
N PRO A 457 -2.41 33.92 -6.21
CA PRO A 457 -1.34 34.18 -5.28
C PRO A 457 0.01 33.80 -5.87
N THR A 458 1.02 34.63 -5.59
CA THR A 458 2.39 34.46 -6.08
C THR A 458 3.18 33.48 -5.21
N TRP A 459 2.51 32.66 -4.40
CA TRP A 459 3.15 31.63 -3.59
C TRP A 459 2.40 30.33 -3.77
N THR A 460 3.11 29.23 -3.60
CA THR A 460 2.55 27.89 -3.74
C THR A 460 2.78 27.08 -2.48
N ILE A 461 1.88 26.11 -2.28
CA ILE A 461 1.99 25.08 -1.25
C ILE A 461 2.30 23.78 -1.96
N THR A 462 3.34 23.07 -1.53
CA THR A 462 3.59 21.72 -2.02
C THR A 462 2.61 20.77 -1.36
N PRO A 463 1.79 20.01 -2.13
CA PRO A 463 0.88 19.05 -1.56
C PRO A 463 1.63 18.03 -0.70
N PRO A 464 1.07 17.61 0.45
CA PRO A 464 1.78 16.77 1.37
C PRO A 464 2.03 15.36 0.82
N ARG A 465 1.28 14.86 -0.18
CA ARG A 465 1.47 13.53 -0.81
C ARG A 465 1.64 12.37 0.21
N ILE A 466 0.84 12.38 1.28
CA ILE A 466 0.84 11.31 2.27
C ILE A 466 0.32 10.03 1.57
N PRO A 467 1.05 8.90 1.62
CA PRO A 467 0.58 7.67 1.01
C PRO A 467 -0.58 7.07 1.80
N ASP A 468 -1.58 6.54 1.10
CA ASP A 468 -2.70 5.83 1.74
C ASP A 468 -2.24 4.52 2.39
N ARG A 469 -1.15 3.92 1.87
CA ARG A 469 -0.58 2.66 2.39
C ARG A 469 0.92 2.59 2.12
N TRP A 470 1.66 2.14 3.14
CA TRP A 470 3.13 2.01 3.09
C TRP A 470 3.63 0.67 2.55
N LEU A 471 2.85 -0.41 2.68
CA LEU A 471 3.20 -1.71 2.11
C LEU A 471 2.11 -2.13 1.14
N VAL A 472 2.03 -1.44 -0.01
CA VAL A 472 0.95 -1.54 -1.01
C VAL A 472 0.75 -2.94 -1.60
N HIS A 473 1.74 -3.81 -1.50
CA HIS A 473 1.67 -5.21 -1.95
C HIS A 473 1.67 -6.22 -0.81
N SER A 474 1.49 -5.77 0.43
CA SER A 474 1.43 -6.65 1.58
C SER A 474 0.16 -6.50 2.41
N VAL A 475 -0.47 -7.60 2.80
CA VAL A 475 -1.61 -7.55 3.72
C VAL A 475 -1.07 -7.52 5.15
N PHE A 476 -1.54 -6.54 5.93
CA PHE A 476 -1.34 -6.52 7.37
C PHE A 476 -2.59 -5.95 8.02
N SER A 477 -3.30 -6.77 8.80
CA SER A 477 -4.52 -6.35 9.50
C SER A 477 -4.19 -5.92 10.92
N HIS A 478 -4.49 -4.67 11.26
CA HIS A 478 -4.36 -4.20 12.64
C HIS A 478 -5.40 -4.84 13.57
N ASP A 479 -6.61 -5.18 13.08
CA ASP A 479 -7.62 -5.86 13.90
C ASP A 479 -7.17 -7.26 14.36
N ALA A 480 -6.47 -8.01 13.51
CA ALA A 480 -5.87 -9.30 13.90
C ALA A 480 -4.80 -9.13 15.00
N HIS A 481 -4.21 -7.94 15.12
CA HIS A 481 -3.17 -7.60 16.09
C HIS A 481 -3.68 -6.72 17.25
N ARG A 482 -5.00 -6.59 17.43
CA ARG A 482 -5.62 -5.70 18.43
C ARG A 482 -5.28 -5.99 19.90
N MET A 483 -4.73 -7.17 20.18
CA MET A 483 -4.28 -7.56 21.52
C MET A 483 -2.88 -7.04 21.86
N THR A 484 -2.22 -6.37 20.92
CA THR A 484 -0.87 -5.84 21.04
C THR A 484 -0.90 -4.32 21.08
N GLY A 485 -0.14 -3.70 21.99
CA GLY A 485 -0.01 -2.24 22.04
C GLY A 485 0.78 -1.69 20.84
N CYS A 486 0.40 -0.51 20.33
CA CYS A 486 1.02 0.10 19.14
C CYS A 486 2.56 0.13 19.20
N ARG A 487 3.10 0.45 20.38
CA ARG A 487 4.55 0.61 20.63
C ARG A 487 5.33 -0.70 20.69
N GLU A 488 4.66 -1.85 20.80
CA GLU A 488 5.32 -3.16 20.73
C GLU A 488 5.90 -3.41 19.34
N CYS A 489 5.29 -2.82 18.31
CA CYS A 489 5.78 -2.87 16.93
C CYS A 489 6.37 -1.52 16.48
N HIS A 490 5.65 -0.42 16.67
CA HIS A 490 6.04 0.92 16.25
C HIS A 490 6.87 1.62 17.34
N GLN A 491 8.14 1.25 17.42
CA GLN A 491 9.04 1.83 18.41
C GLN A 491 9.46 3.24 17.99
N LEU A 492 9.22 4.22 18.86
CA LEU A 492 9.79 5.54 18.72
C LEU A 492 11.23 5.50 19.24
N PRO A 493 12.19 6.11 18.52
CA PRO A 493 13.51 6.35 19.10
C PRO A 493 13.36 7.21 20.36
N ALA A 494 14.26 7.00 21.33
CA ALA A 494 14.26 7.77 22.56
C ALA A 494 14.38 9.28 22.25
N PRO A 495 13.78 10.17 23.06
CA PRO A 495 13.96 11.61 22.90
C PRO A 495 15.47 11.96 22.88
N GLY A 496 15.93 12.62 21.82
CA GLY A 496 17.33 13.00 21.67
C GLY A 496 18.28 11.89 21.18
N SER A 497 17.80 10.65 20.96
CA SER A 497 18.57 9.66 20.19
C SER A 497 18.38 9.95 18.70
N ALA A 498 19.14 10.92 18.20
CA ALA A 498 19.25 11.13 16.77
C ALA A 498 19.82 9.83 16.15
N ARG A 499 19.01 9.15 15.34
CA ARG A 499 19.58 8.57 14.12
C ARG A 499 19.86 9.77 13.21
N ASP A 500 20.89 9.72 12.38
CA ASP A 500 21.18 10.82 11.42
C ASP A 500 19.95 11.20 10.55
N ASN A 501 18.99 10.26 10.46
CA ASN A 501 17.72 10.36 9.74
C ASN A 501 16.49 10.75 10.59
N LEU A 502 16.66 11.14 11.87
CA LEU A 502 15.59 11.52 12.81
C LEU A 502 16.05 12.73 13.63
N LYS A 503 16.14 13.91 13.00
CA LYS A 503 16.32 15.16 13.75
C LYS A 503 15.02 15.51 14.48
N GLN A 504 15.12 15.80 15.78
CA GLN A 504 13.98 16.11 16.66
C GLN A 504 14.11 17.54 17.24
N GLY A 505 13.02 18.31 17.24
CA GLY A 505 13.00 19.74 17.56
C GLY A 505 11.91 20.53 16.80
N PRO A 506 11.52 21.75 17.27
CA PRO A 506 10.53 22.59 16.59
C PRO A 506 11.02 22.96 15.18
N GLY A 507 10.28 22.59 14.14
CA GLY A 507 10.71 22.79 12.75
C GLY A 507 11.85 21.89 12.28
N SER A 508 12.27 20.89 13.06
CA SER A 508 13.20 19.85 12.61
C SER A 508 12.48 18.74 11.84
N SER A 509 13.23 17.95 11.08
CA SER A 509 12.75 17.02 10.04
C SER A 509 11.61 16.10 10.48
N VAL A 510 10.81 15.78 9.48
CA VAL A 510 9.43 15.35 9.51
C VAL A 510 9.31 14.42 8.32
N GLY A 511 9.82 13.23 8.55
CA GLY A 511 10.01 12.16 7.56
C GLY A 511 10.24 10.84 8.27
N ASP A 512 9.78 10.74 9.53
CA ASP A 512 9.93 9.58 10.39
C ASP A 512 9.09 8.44 9.81
N VAL A 513 9.76 7.46 9.23
CA VAL A 513 9.10 6.25 8.77
C VAL A 513 9.10 5.26 9.93
N LEU A 514 8.02 5.26 10.69
CA LEU A 514 7.84 4.35 11.84
C LEU A 514 7.37 2.95 11.41
N LEU A 515 7.82 2.46 10.27
CA LEU A 515 7.54 1.09 9.85
C LEU A 515 8.41 0.14 10.70
N PRO A 516 7.87 -0.93 11.32
CA PRO A 516 8.70 -1.92 12.01
C PRO A 516 9.59 -2.69 11.03
N GLY A 517 10.78 -3.09 11.49
CA GLY A 517 11.66 -3.99 10.74
C GLY A 517 11.23 -5.45 10.89
N ILE A 518 11.77 -6.34 10.03
CA ILE A 518 11.36 -7.76 9.97
C ILE A 518 11.57 -8.50 11.30
N ALA A 519 12.60 -8.11 12.06
CA ALA A 519 12.93 -8.72 13.35
C ALA A 519 11.76 -8.61 14.35
N THR A 520 11.00 -7.52 14.32
CA THR A 520 9.83 -7.32 15.19
C THR A 520 8.76 -8.37 14.92
N CYS A 521 8.51 -8.66 13.63
CA CYS A 521 7.51 -9.62 13.17
C CYS A 521 7.91 -11.07 13.53
N ARG A 522 9.18 -11.42 13.34
CA ARG A 522 9.73 -12.77 13.62
C ARG A 522 9.63 -13.21 15.08
N ARG A 523 9.44 -12.28 16.02
CA ARG A 523 9.21 -12.62 17.44
C ARG A 523 7.93 -13.43 17.64
N CYS A 524 6.93 -13.22 16.79
CA CYS A 524 5.63 -13.90 16.86
C CYS A 524 5.39 -14.81 15.66
N HIS A 525 5.76 -14.36 14.45
CA HIS A 525 5.67 -15.15 13.22
C HIS A 525 6.92 -16.01 13.05
N THR A 526 6.89 -17.21 13.63
CA THR A 526 8.01 -18.14 13.61
C THR A 526 7.51 -19.58 13.65
N SER A 527 8.27 -20.49 13.06
CA SER A 527 8.00 -21.92 13.13
C SER A 527 8.09 -22.46 14.57
N GLN A 528 8.88 -21.83 15.44
CA GLN A 528 9.08 -22.27 16.82
C GLN A 528 9.13 -21.08 17.78
N LEU A 529 8.09 -20.94 18.61
CA LEU A 529 8.04 -19.90 19.62
C LEU A 529 8.92 -20.29 20.83
N GLN A 530 9.91 -19.46 21.16
CA GLN A 530 10.77 -19.71 22.33
C GLN A 530 9.95 -19.71 23.63
N GLY A 531 10.14 -20.73 24.47
CA GLY A 531 9.48 -20.84 25.78
C GLY A 531 8.03 -21.34 25.76
N SER A 532 7.47 -21.69 24.60
CA SER A 532 6.13 -22.30 24.50
C SER A 532 6.21 -23.81 24.38
N SER A 533 5.44 -24.51 25.21
CA SER A 533 5.22 -25.97 25.11
C SER A 533 4.21 -26.35 24.02
N ALA A 534 3.49 -25.38 23.44
CA ALA A 534 2.47 -25.58 22.41
C ALA A 534 3.03 -25.63 20.96
N GLY A 535 4.31 -25.31 20.77
CA GLY A 535 5.09 -25.79 19.62
C GLY A 535 5.07 -25.00 18.30
N SER A 536 4.39 -23.86 18.16
CA SER A 536 4.56 -22.98 16.98
C SER A 536 4.10 -21.55 17.25
N GLY A 537 4.70 -20.58 16.54
CA GLY A 537 4.25 -19.18 16.53
C GLY A 537 3.09 -18.96 15.55
N ALA A 538 2.80 -17.69 15.25
CA ALA A 538 1.89 -17.32 14.17
C ALA A 538 2.45 -17.82 12.81
N GLY A 539 1.55 -17.98 11.84
CA GLY A 539 1.89 -18.50 10.52
C GLY A 539 3.00 -17.70 9.82
N THR A 540 3.73 -18.36 8.93
CA THR A 540 4.88 -17.77 8.22
C THR A 540 4.79 -17.98 6.72
N GLN A 541 3.60 -18.29 6.21
CA GLN A 541 3.43 -18.55 4.78
C GLN A 541 3.60 -17.26 3.97
N CYS A 542 4.21 -17.35 2.79
CA CYS A 542 4.47 -16.17 1.94
C CYS A 542 3.19 -15.36 1.66
N VAL A 543 2.07 -16.05 1.43
CA VAL A 543 0.76 -15.44 1.12
C VAL A 543 0.06 -14.79 2.32
N GLU A 544 0.55 -15.00 3.55
CA GLU A 544 0.04 -14.26 4.72
C GLU A 544 0.46 -12.79 4.67
N CYS A 545 1.62 -12.53 4.08
CA CYS A 545 2.17 -11.18 3.95
C CYS A 545 2.05 -10.63 2.53
N HIS A 546 2.28 -11.43 1.48
CA HIS A 546 2.37 -10.93 0.10
C HIS A 546 1.06 -11.09 -0.68
N ILE A 547 0.66 -10.02 -1.37
CA ILE A 547 -0.41 -10.02 -2.36
C ILE A 547 0.20 -10.35 -3.73
N TYR A 548 -0.18 -11.48 -4.31
CA TYR A 548 0.27 -11.90 -5.63
C TYR A 548 -0.69 -11.49 -6.75
N HIS A 549 -2.00 -11.52 -6.49
CA HIS A 549 -3.03 -11.08 -7.43
C HIS A 549 -3.59 -9.73 -6.99
N GLN A 550 -3.26 -8.68 -7.73
CA GLN A 550 -3.79 -7.35 -7.50
C GLN A 550 -5.05 -7.16 -8.34
N ARG A 551 -6.21 -7.52 -7.78
CA ARG A 551 -7.52 -7.51 -8.47
C ARG A 551 -7.85 -6.21 -9.20
N GLN A 552 -7.38 -5.07 -8.69
CA GLN A 552 -7.55 -3.76 -9.32
C GLN A 552 -6.88 -3.64 -10.70
N PHE A 553 -5.95 -4.55 -11.02
CA PHE A 553 -5.28 -4.65 -12.31
C PHE A 553 -5.75 -5.87 -13.14
N GLU A 554 -6.70 -6.65 -12.62
CA GLU A 554 -7.29 -7.77 -13.35
C GLU A 554 -8.48 -7.27 -14.18
N GLN A 555 -8.53 -7.67 -15.45
CA GLN A 555 -9.68 -7.35 -16.30
C GLN A 555 -10.87 -8.19 -15.85
N SER A 556 -12.03 -7.56 -15.63
CA SER A 556 -13.27 -8.34 -15.47
C SER A 556 -13.51 -9.16 -16.74
N SER A 557 -13.72 -10.46 -16.62
CA SER A 557 -14.17 -11.31 -17.73
C SER A 557 -15.69 -11.51 -17.60
N PRO A 558 -16.53 -10.66 -18.23
CA PRO A 558 -17.97 -10.75 -18.11
C PRO A 558 -18.49 -11.91 -18.98
N ARG A 559 -18.42 -13.14 -18.46
CA ARG A 559 -19.11 -14.29 -19.05
C ARG A 559 -20.52 -14.42 -18.48
N THR A 560 -21.46 -14.82 -19.33
CA THR A 560 -22.81 -15.24 -18.93
C THR A 560 -22.77 -16.62 -18.27
N LEU A 561 -23.81 -16.95 -17.49
CA LEU A 561 -23.95 -18.28 -16.89
C LEU A 561 -23.93 -19.39 -17.95
N ASP A 562 -24.59 -19.16 -19.10
CA ASP A 562 -24.61 -20.13 -20.20
C ASP A 562 -23.23 -20.31 -20.82
N GLN A 563 -22.43 -19.25 -20.98
CA GLN A 563 -21.05 -19.35 -21.46
C GLN A 563 -20.11 -20.10 -20.51
N ILE A 564 -20.41 -20.11 -19.20
CA ILE A 564 -19.64 -20.87 -18.19
C ILE A 564 -20.07 -22.34 -18.20
N LEU A 565 -21.37 -22.62 -18.28
CA LEU A 565 -21.91 -23.98 -18.22
C LEU A 565 -21.78 -24.73 -19.55
N ASN A 566 -21.96 -24.06 -20.68
CA ASN A 566 -21.96 -24.65 -22.02
C ASN A 566 -20.66 -24.35 -22.77
N PHE A 567 -19.52 -24.44 -22.09
CA PHE A 567 -18.20 -24.33 -22.72
C PHE A 567 -18.06 -25.42 -23.81
N SER A 568 -18.40 -25.08 -25.05
CA SER A 568 -18.28 -25.92 -26.24
C SER A 568 -17.51 -25.13 -27.28
N ASP A 569 -16.43 -25.73 -27.78
CA ASP A 569 -15.44 -25.25 -28.75
C ASP A 569 -15.89 -24.09 -29.66
N GLU A 570 -15.88 -22.86 -29.15
CA GLU A 570 -15.69 -21.70 -30.01
C GLU A 570 -14.19 -21.55 -30.19
N THR A 571 -13.70 -22.07 -31.32
CA THR A 571 -12.37 -21.74 -31.84
C THR A 571 -12.24 -20.22 -31.89
N PRO A 572 -11.22 -19.61 -31.26
CA PRO A 572 -10.95 -18.19 -31.41
C PRO A 572 -10.77 -17.89 -32.91
N SER A 573 -11.56 -16.98 -33.46
CA SER A 573 -11.31 -16.45 -34.80
C SER A 573 -9.97 -15.72 -34.78
N GLU A 574 -9.07 -16.10 -35.71
CA GLU A 574 -7.71 -15.56 -35.88
C GLU A 574 -7.62 -14.03 -35.91
#